data_AF-A0A8H7ENT5-F1
#
_entry.id   AF-A0A8H7ENT5-F1
#
_cell.length_a   1.000
_cell.length_b   1.000
_cell.length_c   1.000
_cell.angle_alpha   90.00
_cell.angle_beta   90.00
_cell.angle_gamma   90.00
#
_symmetry.space_group_name_H-M   'P 1'
#
loop_
_entity.id
_entity.type
_entity.pdbx_description
1 polymer ?
#
loop_
_entity_poly.entity_id
_entity_poly.type
_entity_poly.pdbx_seq_one_letter_code
_entity_poly.pdbx_strand_id
1 'polypeptide(L)'
;MPKLRFKDKDSEKKQKRKKNKHSRSRSPSSKRYRPPTLYEEEEGWIPPNQAQKDDETEWRERLFHAMAEDEGSDAFYSQYSHYDYNGTRSEIDRMTDEEYRDYIETGMYRKRNAEKIARKEAARAEAKRKREEAKKAREKLKEEEERYRAVQERLHKLQSRSLSWQEYEKRWAHVETADTLNKKDIPWPILQHGQFSPQSIRDFLLDPAQSSEANKKRVRKEQLRYHPDKFVQKVLRKVQSTEKEYKRLEQRMNDISGWLNDLWAEMNV
;
A
#
# COMPACT_ATOMS: atom_id res chain seq x y z
N MET A 1 -13.88 -10.08 -30.65
CA MET A 1 -12.66 -10.50 -29.91
C MET A 1 -11.43 -10.19 -30.74
N PRO A 2 -10.65 -9.14 -30.42
CA PRO A 2 -9.39 -8.87 -31.10
C PRO A 2 -8.24 -9.58 -30.38
N LYS A 3 -7.54 -10.44 -31.13
CA LYS A 3 -6.34 -11.19 -30.71
C LYS A 3 -5.18 -10.22 -30.47
N LEU A 4 -4.71 -10.11 -29.23
CA LEU A 4 -3.49 -9.39 -28.86
C LEU A 4 -2.27 -10.20 -29.33
N ARG A 5 -1.65 -9.73 -30.42
CA ARG A 5 -0.32 -10.18 -30.86
C ARG A 5 0.75 -9.41 -30.08
N PHE A 6 1.54 -10.12 -29.28
CA PHE A 6 2.77 -9.61 -28.70
C PHE A 6 3.73 -9.22 -29.83
N LYS A 7 4.25 -7.99 -29.75
CA LYS A 7 5.27 -7.48 -30.66
C LYS A 7 6.58 -7.41 -29.90
N ASP A 8 7.39 -8.45 -30.06
CA ASP A 8 8.80 -8.42 -29.72
C ASP A 8 9.49 -7.31 -30.52
N LYS A 9 10.18 -6.43 -29.81
CA LYS A 9 11.16 -5.50 -30.38
C LYS A 9 12.46 -5.68 -29.62
N ASP A 10 13.22 -6.67 -30.05
CA ASP A 10 14.67 -6.57 -30.07
C ASP A 10 15.05 -5.29 -30.81
N SER A 11 15.66 -4.36 -30.10
CA SER A 11 16.36 -3.24 -30.71
C SER A 11 17.66 -3.01 -29.97
N GLU A 12 18.71 -3.60 -30.53
CA GLU A 12 20.10 -3.32 -30.23
C GLU A 12 20.36 -1.81 -30.17
N LYS A 13 20.55 -1.27 -28.97
CA LYS A 13 21.15 0.06 -28.79
C LYS A 13 22.64 -0.07 -28.46
N LYS A 14 23.43 -0.23 -29.52
CA LYS A 14 24.84 0.20 -29.54
C LYS A 14 24.88 1.73 -29.42
N GLN A 15 25.17 2.26 -28.24
CA GLN A 15 25.62 3.66 -28.11
C GLN A 15 26.86 3.79 -27.23
N LYS A 16 28.00 3.79 -27.92
CA LYS A 16 29.20 4.63 -27.74
C LYS A 16 29.58 5.00 -26.30
N ARG A 17 30.51 4.22 -25.73
CA ARG A 17 31.39 4.61 -24.63
C ARG A 17 32.14 5.91 -24.98
N LYS A 18 31.75 7.03 -24.40
CA LYS A 18 32.53 8.28 -24.43
C LYS A 18 33.73 8.11 -23.48
N LYS A 19 34.95 8.04 -24.04
CA LYS A 19 36.19 8.14 -23.28
C LYS A 19 36.31 9.56 -22.73
N ASN A 20 36.23 9.72 -21.42
CA ASN A 20 36.54 10.98 -20.75
C ASN A 20 38.03 11.28 -20.93
N LYS A 21 38.34 12.30 -21.74
CA LYS A 21 39.70 12.86 -21.82
C LYS A 21 39.95 13.66 -20.55
N HIS A 22 40.94 13.25 -19.77
CA HIS A 22 41.46 14.03 -18.65
C HIS A 22 42.02 15.35 -19.17
N SER A 23 41.35 16.47 -18.86
CA SER A 23 41.91 17.81 -19.01
C SER A 23 43.05 17.98 -18.02
N ARG A 24 44.29 18.03 -18.53
CA ARG A 24 45.46 18.46 -17.76
C ARG A 24 45.21 19.90 -17.30
N SER A 25 45.09 20.10 -16.00
CA SER A 25 45.05 21.41 -15.37
C SER A 25 46.34 22.15 -15.68
N ARG A 26 46.25 23.25 -16.43
CA ARG A 26 47.34 24.22 -16.59
C ARG A 26 47.57 24.87 -15.23
N SER A 27 48.80 24.78 -14.71
CA SER A 27 49.22 25.54 -13.53
C SER A 27 48.94 27.03 -13.73
N PRO A 28 48.36 27.74 -12.75
CA PRO A 28 48.16 29.17 -12.85
C PRO A 28 49.52 29.86 -12.92
N SER A 29 49.72 30.64 -13.98
CA SER A 29 50.84 31.56 -14.13
C SER A 29 51.00 32.39 -12.86
N SER A 30 52.16 32.30 -12.22
CA SER A 30 52.54 33.10 -11.05
C SER A 30 52.48 34.59 -11.41
N LYS A 31 51.35 35.25 -11.14
CA LYS A 31 51.30 36.71 -11.12
C LYS A 31 52.11 37.15 -9.91
N ARG A 32 53.24 37.82 -10.15
CA ARG A 32 54.01 38.48 -9.08
C ARG A 32 53.06 39.45 -8.38
N TYR A 33 52.92 39.30 -7.07
CA TYR A 33 52.20 40.25 -6.24
C TYR A 33 52.84 41.63 -6.39
N ARG A 34 52.05 42.61 -6.84
CA ARG A 34 52.39 44.03 -6.69
C ARG A 34 51.67 44.52 -5.44
N PRO A 35 52.37 44.98 -4.39
CA PRO A 35 51.71 45.60 -3.25
C PRO A 35 50.95 46.85 -3.73
N PRO A 36 49.73 47.10 -3.23
CA PRO A 36 48.99 48.32 -3.54
C PRO A 36 49.81 49.55 -3.18
N THR A 37 49.95 50.50 -4.11
CA THR A 37 50.57 51.80 -3.87
C THR A 37 49.62 52.62 -3.01
N LEU A 38 50.04 52.94 -1.78
CA LEU A 38 49.21 53.56 -0.75
C LEU A 38 48.90 55.06 -0.97
N TYR A 39 49.21 55.60 -2.16
CA TYR A 39 49.14 57.03 -2.48
C TYR A 39 48.72 57.24 -3.94
N GLU A 40 47.61 56.65 -4.37
CA GLU A 40 46.77 57.29 -5.38
C GLU A 40 45.69 58.05 -4.61
N GLU A 41 45.71 59.38 -4.70
CA GLU A 41 44.63 60.26 -4.23
C GLU A 41 43.36 59.92 -5.01
N GLU A 42 42.65 58.89 -4.54
CA GLU A 42 41.39 58.45 -5.10
C GLU A 42 40.31 59.43 -4.65
N GLU A 43 39.82 60.18 -5.63
CA GLU A 43 38.73 61.15 -5.54
C GLU A 43 37.55 60.55 -4.77
N GLY A 44 37.11 61.26 -3.72
CA GLY A 44 36.32 60.73 -2.63
C GLY A 44 35.19 59.78 -3.02
N TRP A 45 35.25 58.57 -2.47
CA TRP A 45 34.14 57.62 -2.50
C TRP A 45 32.97 58.20 -1.70
N ILE A 46 32.04 58.86 -2.39
CA ILE A 46 30.74 59.21 -1.84
C ILE A 46 29.81 58.01 -2.08
N PRO A 47 29.33 57.31 -1.04
CA PRO A 47 28.40 56.21 -1.24
C PRO A 47 27.10 56.73 -1.89
N PRO A 48 26.55 56.02 -2.88
CA PRO A 48 25.28 56.42 -3.51
C PRO A 48 24.16 56.46 -2.47
N ASN A 49 23.23 57.41 -2.56
CA ASN A 49 22.14 57.62 -1.58
C ASN A 49 21.25 56.38 -1.32
N GLN A 50 21.39 55.32 -2.12
CA GLN A 50 20.72 54.01 -1.94
C GLN A 50 21.48 53.07 -0.98
N ALA A 51 22.66 53.46 -0.49
CA ALA A 51 23.48 52.69 0.45
C ALA A 51 22.99 52.79 1.90
N GLN A 52 22.09 53.73 2.21
CA GLN A 52 21.35 53.74 3.46
C GLN A 52 20.13 52.83 3.31
N LYS A 53 20.30 51.55 3.63
CA LYS A 53 19.18 50.66 3.88
C LYS A 53 18.86 50.72 5.36
N ASP A 54 17.62 51.07 5.69
CA ASP A 54 17.05 51.14 7.05
C ASP A 54 16.83 49.76 7.69
N ASP A 55 17.78 48.83 7.52
CA ASP A 55 17.71 47.47 8.04
C ASP A 55 18.73 47.27 9.18
N GLU A 56 18.84 48.25 10.09
CA GLU A 56 19.75 48.20 11.24
C GLU A 56 19.46 46.99 12.15
N THR A 57 18.20 46.55 12.18
CA THR A 57 17.76 45.34 12.89
C THR A 57 18.27 44.07 12.22
N GLU A 58 18.17 43.93 10.90
CA GLU A 58 18.68 42.76 10.18
C GLU A 58 20.21 42.72 10.22
N TRP A 59 20.86 43.88 10.16
CA TRP A 59 22.32 43.98 10.33
C TRP A 59 22.73 43.57 11.75
N ARG A 60 22.02 44.05 12.78
CA ARG A 60 22.26 43.64 14.19
C ARG A 60 22.03 42.16 14.40
N GLU A 61 20.92 41.61 13.91
CA GLU A 61 20.63 40.18 14.01
C GLU A 61 21.68 39.35 13.29
N ARG A 62 22.11 39.77 12.11
CA ARG A 62 23.20 39.11 11.36
C ARG A 62 24.56 39.24 12.06
N LEU A 63 24.82 40.34 12.75
CA LEU A 63 26.03 40.55 13.56
C LEU A 63 26.03 39.64 14.79
N PHE A 64 24.91 39.56 15.52
CA PHE A 64 24.77 38.64 16.66
C PHE A 64 24.84 37.18 16.22
N HIS A 65 24.28 36.84 15.05
CA HIS A 65 24.37 35.49 14.50
C HIS A 65 25.81 35.14 14.07
N ALA A 66 26.56 36.11 13.55
CA ALA A 66 27.98 35.94 13.21
C ALA A 66 28.86 35.83 14.47
N MET A 67 28.59 36.61 15.52
CA MET A 67 29.29 36.47 16.80
C MET A 67 28.95 35.15 17.50
N ALA A 68 27.70 34.70 17.47
CA ALA A 68 27.30 33.41 18.04
C ALA A 68 27.92 32.22 17.30
N GLU A 69 28.23 32.37 16.00
CA GLU A 69 29.00 31.37 15.24
C GLU A 69 30.53 31.44 15.53
N ASP A 70 31.07 32.58 15.98
CA ASP A 70 32.50 32.79 16.26
C ASP A 70 32.88 32.68 17.75
N GLU A 71 31.91 32.63 18.68
CA GLU A 71 32.09 32.48 20.13
C GLU A 71 32.52 31.06 20.56
N GLY A 72 33.23 30.34 19.69
CA GLY A 72 33.67 28.96 19.88
C GLY A 72 35.19 28.75 19.98
N SER A 73 36.01 29.73 19.60
CA SER A 73 37.46 29.58 19.78
C SER A 73 38.19 30.92 19.81
N ASP A 74 38.48 31.39 21.02
CA ASP A 74 39.49 32.41 21.22
C ASP A 74 40.83 31.87 20.71
N ALA A 75 41.28 32.37 19.54
CA ALA A 75 42.46 31.87 18.84
C ALA A 75 43.73 31.98 19.69
N PHE A 76 43.73 32.87 20.68
CA PHE A 76 44.85 33.07 21.60
C PHE A 76 44.89 32.05 22.74
N TYR A 77 43.74 31.55 23.19
CA TYR A 77 43.64 30.54 24.26
C TYR A 77 43.73 29.09 23.77
N SER A 78 43.47 28.84 22.49
CA SER A 78 43.54 27.47 21.93
C SER A 78 44.95 26.89 21.86
N GLN A 79 46.00 27.72 21.86
CA GLN A 79 47.38 27.24 21.65
C GLN A 79 48.05 26.73 22.94
N TYR A 80 47.52 27.06 24.13
CA TYR A 80 48.22 26.85 25.40
C TYR A 80 47.37 26.30 26.55
N SER A 81 46.19 25.73 26.29
CA SER A 81 45.41 25.05 27.32
C SER A 81 45.42 23.54 27.11
N HIS A 82 46.45 22.87 27.62
CA HIS A 82 46.45 21.41 27.80
C HIS A 82 46.10 20.99 29.24
N TYR A 83 45.79 21.97 30.10
CA TYR A 83 45.43 21.72 31.49
C TYR A 83 43.94 22.03 31.67
N ASP A 84 43.16 20.99 31.97
CA ASP A 84 41.83 21.18 32.51
C ASP A 84 41.96 21.94 33.84
N TYR A 85 41.11 22.93 34.10
CA TYR A 85 41.16 23.83 35.27
C TYR A 85 41.06 23.10 36.64
N ASN A 86 40.87 21.77 36.62
CA ASN A 86 40.79 20.89 37.79
C ASN A 86 42.04 20.01 38.02
N GLY A 87 43.14 20.20 37.29
CA GLY A 87 44.39 19.46 37.52
C GLY A 87 44.33 17.95 37.22
N THR A 88 43.21 17.46 36.69
CA THR A 88 43.11 16.12 36.10
C THR A 88 43.80 16.11 34.75
N ARG A 89 44.80 15.23 34.58
CA ARG A 89 45.47 14.94 33.31
C ARG A 89 44.42 14.68 32.22
N SER A 90 44.44 15.51 31.17
CA SER A 90 43.46 15.52 30.07
C SER A 90 43.29 14.13 29.46
N GLU A 91 42.10 13.79 28.95
CA GLU A 91 41.83 12.52 28.25
C GLU A 91 42.88 12.26 27.15
N ILE A 92 43.34 13.33 26.51
CA ILE A 92 44.38 13.33 25.47
C ILE A 92 45.75 12.91 26.02
N ASP A 93 46.09 13.32 27.24
CA ASP A 93 47.38 13.01 27.90
C ASP A 93 47.46 11.57 28.41
N ARG A 94 46.32 10.85 28.44
CA ARG A 94 46.22 9.45 28.86
C ARG A 94 46.19 8.48 27.67
N MET A 95 45.96 8.98 26.46
CA MET A 95 45.99 8.18 25.24
C MET A 95 47.42 7.76 24.94
N THR A 96 47.58 6.54 24.44
CA THR A 96 48.86 6.10 23.88
C THR A 96 49.19 6.87 22.60
N ASP A 97 50.45 6.94 22.20
CA ASP A 97 50.89 7.68 21.00
C ASP A 97 50.15 7.24 19.72
N GLU A 98 49.79 5.95 19.62
CA GLU A 98 49.00 5.40 18.50
C GLU A 98 47.54 5.89 18.54
N GLU A 99 46.91 5.88 19.72
CA GLU A 99 45.54 6.37 19.90
C GLU A 99 45.45 7.90 19.71
N TYR A 100 46.47 8.64 20.16
CA TYR A 100 46.56 10.09 19.95
C TYR A 100 46.68 10.40 18.45
N ARG A 101 47.51 9.63 17.72
CA ARG A 101 47.63 9.77 16.27
C ARG A 101 46.29 9.53 15.57
N ASP A 102 45.59 8.44 15.88
CA ASP A 102 44.27 8.14 15.30
C ASP A 102 43.23 9.21 15.67
N TYR A 103 43.27 9.72 16.89
CA TYR A 103 42.41 10.82 17.33
C TYR A 103 42.64 12.10 16.52
N ILE A 104 43.90 12.49 16.31
CA ILE A 104 44.24 13.67 15.49
C ILE A 104 43.90 13.44 14.02
N GLU A 105 44.20 12.26 13.46
CA GLU A 105 43.87 11.91 12.08
C GLU A 105 42.35 11.95 11.84
N THR A 106 41.56 11.36 12.75
CA THR A 106 40.09 11.38 12.67
C THR A 106 39.52 12.78 12.90
N GLY A 107 40.07 13.55 13.84
CA GLY A 107 39.67 14.93 14.12
C GLY A 107 39.92 15.86 12.92
N MET A 108 41.12 15.79 12.33
CA MET A 108 41.47 16.56 11.14
C MET A 108 40.68 16.10 9.92
N TYR A 109 40.45 14.80 9.76
CA TYR A 109 39.60 14.27 8.69
C TYR A 109 38.16 14.75 8.81
N ARG A 110 37.59 14.78 10.03
CA ARG A 110 36.24 15.31 10.31
C ARG A 110 36.16 16.80 10.00
N LYS A 111 37.14 17.60 10.41
CA LYS A 111 37.18 19.04 10.09
C LYS A 111 37.30 19.29 8.58
N ARG A 112 38.25 18.63 7.89
CA ARG A 112 38.47 18.81 6.45
C ARG A 112 37.34 18.26 5.58
N ASN A 113 36.66 17.20 6.02
CA ASN A 113 35.59 16.56 5.28
C ASN A 113 34.21 16.79 5.91
N ALA A 114 34.06 17.79 6.77
CA ALA A 114 32.80 18.09 7.48
C ALA A 114 31.64 18.20 6.48
N GLU A 115 31.82 18.98 5.42
CA GLU A 115 30.84 19.14 4.35
C GLU A 115 30.51 17.83 3.63
N LYS A 116 31.52 16.99 3.39
CA LYS A 116 31.35 15.70 2.71
C LYS A 116 30.63 14.68 3.60
N ILE A 117 30.89 14.70 4.91
CA ILE A 117 30.20 13.88 5.91
C ILE A 117 28.75 14.34 6.00
N ALA A 118 28.50 15.64 6.18
CA ALA A 118 27.17 16.22 6.23
C ALA A 118 26.36 15.91 4.97
N ARG A 119 26.96 16.06 3.77
CA ARG A 119 26.31 15.71 2.50
C ARG A 119 25.97 14.21 2.41
N LYS A 120 26.85 13.34 2.89
CA LYS A 120 26.63 11.89 2.88
C LYS A 120 25.52 11.50 3.85
N GLU A 121 25.46 12.14 5.02
CA GLU A 121 24.40 11.93 6.01
C GLU A 121 23.06 12.46 5.54
N ALA A 122 23.02 13.66 4.96
CA ALA A 122 21.82 14.22 4.33
C ALA A 122 21.29 13.31 3.21
N ALA A 123 22.17 12.83 2.33
CA ALA A 123 21.79 11.89 1.28
C ALA A 123 21.27 10.55 1.83
N ARG A 124 21.83 10.04 2.94
CA ARG A 124 21.33 8.84 3.63
C ARG A 124 19.97 9.08 4.27
N ALA A 125 19.78 10.23 4.90
CA ALA A 125 18.51 10.62 5.51
C ALA A 125 17.42 10.77 4.45
N GLU A 126 17.71 11.45 3.34
CA GLU A 126 16.80 11.58 2.20
C GLU A 126 16.46 10.23 1.56
N ALA A 127 17.47 9.36 1.34
CA ALA A 127 17.24 8.03 0.81
C ALA A 127 16.37 7.17 1.76
N LYS A 128 16.57 7.30 3.08
CA LYS A 128 15.73 6.62 4.09
C LYS A 128 14.30 7.14 4.05
N ARG A 129 14.10 8.46 4.02
CA ARG A 129 12.77 9.09 3.89
C ARG A 129 12.05 8.63 2.63
N LYS A 130 12.72 8.70 1.48
CA LYS A 130 12.17 8.25 0.19
C LYS A 130 11.82 6.76 0.20
N ARG A 131 12.63 5.92 0.84
CA ARG A 131 12.35 4.49 1.00
C ARG A 131 11.13 4.24 1.90
N GLU A 132 11.00 4.99 2.98
CA GLU A 132 9.84 4.91 3.88
C GLU A 132 8.55 5.40 3.21
N GLU A 133 8.62 6.51 2.47
CA GLU A 133 7.50 7.02 1.67
C GLU A 133 7.09 6.02 0.57
N ALA A 134 8.06 5.46 -0.17
CA ALA A 134 7.78 4.43 -1.17
C ALA A 134 7.18 3.16 -0.54
N LYS A 135 7.64 2.77 0.66
CA LYS A 135 7.07 1.64 1.41
C LYS A 135 5.62 1.93 1.81
N LYS A 136 5.35 3.10 2.39
CA LYS A 136 4.00 3.55 2.76
C LYS A 136 3.07 3.65 1.56
N ALA A 137 3.56 4.17 0.43
CA ALA A 137 2.78 4.26 -0.81
C ALA A 137 2.44 2.86 -1.35
N ARG A 138 3.40 1.93 -1.35
CA ARG A 138 3.17 0.54 -1.75
C ARG A 138 2.18 -0.18 -0.82
N GLU A 139 2.27 0.08 0.48
CA GLU A 139 1.37 -0.50 1.47
C GLU A 139 -0.07 -0.01 1.29
N LYS A 140 -0.26 1.30 1.10
CA LYS A 140 -1.58 1.88 0.78
C LYS A 140 -2.18 1.31 -0.49
N LEU A 141 -1.37 1.14 -1.55
CA LEU A 141 -1.84 0.57 -2.81
C LEU A 141 -2.28 -0.89 -2.64
N LYS A 142 -1.54 -1.68 -1.84
CA LYS A 142 -1.93 -3.05 -1.52
C LYS A 142 -3.23 -3.10 -0.72
N GLU A 143 -3.37 -2.24 0.29
CA GLU A 143 -4.59 -2.19 1.09
C GLU A 143 -5.80 -1.79 0.24
N GLU A 144 -5.65 -0.83 -0.67
CA GLU A 144 -6.69 -0.43 -1.62
C GLU A 144 -7.04 -1.57 -2.59
N GLU A 145 -6.04 -2.28 -3.12
CA GLU A 145 -6.25 -3.44 -3.98
C GLU A 145 -6.96 -4.58 -3.24
N GLU A 146 -6.59 -4.88 -2.00
CA GLU A 146 -7.25 -5.88 -1.15
C GLU A 146 -8.69 -5.48 -0.85
N ARG A 147 -8.96 -4.21 -0.52
CA ARG A 147 -10.32 -3.70 -0.34
C ARG A 147 -11.14 -3.82 -1.62
N TYR A 148 -10.56 -3.44 -2.76
CA TYR A 148 -11.23 -3.56 -4.05
C TYR A 148 -11.55 -5.01 -4.39
N ARG A 149 -10.60 -5.93 -4.20
CA ARG A 149 -10.79 -7.38 -4.38
C ARG A 149 -11.90 -7.92 -3.47
N ALA A 150 -11.92 -7.54 -2.20
CA ALA A 150 -12.95 -7.97 -1.25
C ALA A 150 -14.35 -7.49 -1.67
N VAL A 151 -14.47 -6.24 -2.15
CA VAL A 151 -15.73 -5.71 -2.68
C VAL A 151 -16.15 -6.46 -3.94
N GLN A 152 -15.24 -6.69 -4.89
CA GLN A 152 -15.52 -7.44 -6.11
C GLN A 152 -15.95 -8.88 -5.82
N GLU A 153 -15.28 -9.56 -4.90
CA GLU A 153 -15.64 -10.92 -4.49
C GLU A 153 -17.04 -10.95 -3.87
N ARG A 154 -17.37 -9.97 -3.02
CA ARG A 154 -18.72 -9.84 -2.45
C ARG A 154 -19.78 -9.63 -3.52
N LEU A 155 -19.52 -8.74 -4.49
CA LEU A 155 -20.43 -8.49 -5.60
C LEU A 155 -20.60 -9.73 -6.48
N HIS A 156 -19.50 -10.42 -6.79
CA HIS A 156 -19.53 -11.66 -7.58
C HIS A 156 -20.33 -12.75 -6.88
N LYS A 157 -20.18 -12.91 -5.55
CA LYS A 157 -20.99 -13.85 -4.75
C LYS A 157 -22.48 -13.51 -4.81
N LEU A 158 -22.84 -12.23 -4.66
CA LEU A 158 -24.23 -11.78 -4.75
C LEU A 158 -24.82 -12.00 -6.15
N GLN A 159 -24.07 -11.70 -7.22
CA GLN A 159 -24.48 -11.95 -8.59
C GLN A 159 -24.62 -13.45 -8.90
N SER A 160 -23.64 -14.26 -8.50
CA SER A 160 -23.68 -15.71 -8.72
C SER A 160 -24.91 -16.32 -8.03
N ARG A 161 -25.24 -15.81 -6.83
CA ARG A 161 -26.42 -16.22 -6.08
C ARG A 161 -27.72 -15.80 -6.77
N SER A 162 -27.82 -14.56 -7.26
CA SER A 162 -29.01 -14.08 -7.95
C SER A 162 -29.24 -14.81 -9.28
N LEU A 163 -28.17 -15.10 -10.03
CA LEU A 163 -28.24 -15.92 -11.23
C LEU A 163 -28.69 -17.35 -10.92
N SER A 164 -28.12 -17.97 -9.89
CA SER A 164 -28.53 -19.30 -9.43
C SER A 164 -30.02 -19.34 -9.04
N TRP A 165 -30.51 -18.28 -8.40
CA TRP A 165 -31.93 -18.15 -8.06
C TRP A 165 -32.82 -18.02 -9.30
N GLN A 166 -32.42 -17.19 -10.27
CA GLN A 166 -33.17 -17.03 -11.52
C GLN A 166 -33.23 -18.34 -12.31
N GLU A 167 -32.14 -19.10 -12.36
CA GLU A 167 -32.11 -20.42 -12.99
C GLU A 167 -33.03 -21.40 -12.26
N TYR A 168 -33.04 -21.37 -10.93
CA TYR A 168 -33.95 -22.16 -10.11
C TYR A 168 -35.42 -21.84 -10.42
N GLU A 169 -35.78 -20.55 -10.50
CA GLU A 169 -37.14 -20.14 -10.87
C GLU A 169 -37.50 -20.53 -12.30
N LYS A 170 -36.57 -20.42 -13.25
CA LYS A 170 -36.77 -20.88 -14.64
C LYS A 170 -37.02 -22.38 -14.72
N ARG A 171 -36.28 -23.18 -13.95
CA ARG A 171 -36.51 -24.64 -13.86
C ARG A 171 -37.88 -24.95 -13.28
N TRP A 172 -38.30 -24.23 -12.24
CA TRP A 172 -39.66 -24.39 -11.71
C TRP A 172 -40.74 -24.02 -12.71
N ALA A 173 -40.57 -22.93 -13.48
CA ALA A 173 -41.50 -22.58 -14.56
C ALA A 173 -41.57 -23.69 -15.62
N HIS A 174 -40.42 -24.29 -15.96
CA HIS A 174 -40.38 -25.42 -16.89
C HIS A 174 -41.17 -26.63 -16.36
N VAL A 175 -41.01 -26.99 -15.07
CA VAL A 175 -41.75 -28.08 -14.42
C VAL A 175 -43.26 -27.87 -14.45
N GLU A 176 -43.73 -26.63 -14.30
CA GLU A 176 -45.16 -26.32 -14.40
C GLU A 176 -45.70 -26.55 -15.81
N THR A 177 -44.93 -26.15 -16.84
CA THR A 177 -45.34 -26.25 -18.25
C THR A 177 -45.12 -27.61 -18.91
N ALA A 178 -44.14 -28.39 -18.46
CA ALA A 178 -43.78 -29.65 -19.09
C ALA A 178 -44.83 -30.74 -18.80
N ASP A 179 -45.12 -31.59 -19.78
CA ASP A 179 -46.01 -32.75 -19.62
C ASP A 179 -45.28 -34.00 -19.13
N THR A 180 -44.00 -34.14 -19.49
CA THR A 180 -43.11 -35.21 -19.04
C THR A 180 -41.83 -34.62 -18.47
N LEU A 181 -41.43 -35.09 -17.29
CA LEU A 181 -40.26 -34.61 -16.56
C LEU A 181 -39.25 -35.73 -16.33
N ASN A 182 -37.96 -35.44 -16.49
CA ASN A 182 -36.92 -36.33 -16.01
C ASN A 182 -36.50 -35.96 -14.58
N LYS A 183 -35.89 -36.91 -13.88
CA LYS A 183 -35.33 -36.71 -12.53
C LYS A 183 -34.39 -35.50 -12.41
N LYS A 184 -33.65 -35.18 -13.48
CA LYS A 184 -32.68 -34.08 -13.51
C LYS A 184 -33.34 -32.70 -13.65
N ASP A 185 -34.58 -32.67 -14.08
CA ASP A 185 -35.31 -31.43 -14.35
C ASP A 185 -35.98 -30.87 -13.09
N ILE A 186 -36.07 -31.68 -12.03
CA ILE A 186 -36.59 -31.24 -10.73
C ILE A 186 -35.58 -30.27 -10.10
N PRO A 187 -35.95 -28.99 -9.92
CA PRO A 187 -35.11 -28.03 -9.23
C PRO A 187 -35.10 -28.36 -7.74
N TRP A 188 -33.91 -28.56 -7.19
CA TRP A 188 -33.69 -28.69 -5.75
C TRP A 188 -33.16 -27.35 -5.23
N PRO A 189 -33.51 -26.93 -3.99
CA PRO A 189 -33.10 -25.65 -3.43
C PRO A 189 -31.66 -25.75 -2.88
N ILE A 190 -30.72 -26.15 -3.73
CA ILE A 190 -29.31 -26.33 -3.43
C ILE A 190 -28.49 -25.56 -4.45
N LEU A 191 -27.34 -25.04 -4.02
CA LEU A 191 -26.33 -24.56 -4.98
C LEU A 191 -25.87 -25.75 -5.84
N GLN A 192 -25.71 -25.53 -7.16
CA GLN A 192 -25.63 -26.55 -8.22
C GLN A 192 -24.69 -27.76 -7.97
N HIS A 193 -23.71 -27.63 -7.06
CA HIS A 193 -22.71 -28.66 -6.73
C HIS A 193 -22.62 -28.98 -5.21
N GLY A 194 -23.62 -28.59 -4.42
CA GLY A 194 -23.64 -28.81 -2.97
C GLY A 194 -24.08 -30.22 -2.57
N GLN A 195 -23.59 -30.69 -1.42
CA GLN A 195 -24.16 -31.85 -0.75
C GLN A 195 -25.58 -31.53 -0.28
N PHE A 196 -26.46 -32.52 -0.29
CA PHE A 196 -27.82 -32.35 0.19
C PHE A 196 -27.83 -32.32 1.72
N SER A 197 -27.80 -31.10 2.28
CA SER A 197 -27.75 -30.86 3.72
C SER A 197 -28.71 -29.75 4.11
N PRO A 198 -29.21 -29.72 5.37
CA PRO A 198 -30.06 -28.63 5.83
C PRO A 198 -29.37 -27.28 5.65
N GLN A 199 -28.08 -27.19 5.99
CA GLN A 199 -27.25 -25.99 5.83
C GLN A 199 -27.22 -25.47 4.38
N SER A 200 -27.09 -26.35 3.39
CA SER A 200 -27.07 -25.94 1.98
C SER A 200 -28.38 -25.28 1.53
N ILE A 201 -29.52 -25.74 2.09
CA ILE A 201 -30.83 -25.14 1.83
C ILE A 201 -30.96 -23.81 2.56
N ARG A 202 -30.46 -23.71 3.82
CA ARG A 202 -30.39 -22.44 4.56
C ARG A 202 -29.61 -21.41 3.75
N ASP A 203 -28.42 -21.76 3.30
CA ASP A 203 -27.52 -20.90 2.54
C ASP A 203 -28.11 -20.49 1.20
N PHE A 204 -28.89 -21.36 0.56
CA PHE A 204 -29.57 -21.04 -0.70
C PHE A 204 -30.76 -20.08 -0.48
N LEU A 205 -31.60 -20.33 0.52
CA LEU A 205 -32.83 -19.57 0.76
C LEU A 205 -32.61 -18.23 1.49
N LEU A 206 -31.72 -18.20 2.48
CA LEU A 206 -31.50 -17.07 3.36
C LEU A 206 -30.46 -16.11 2.78
N ASP A 207 -30.92 -15.00 2.22
CA ASP A 207 -30.03 -13.98 1.68
C ASP A 207 -29.70 -12.96 2.78
N PRO A 208 -28.43 -12.86 3.23
CA PRO A 208 -28.06 -11.89 4.26
C PRO A 208 -28.19 -10.44 3.79
N ALA A 209 -28.33 -10.19 2.48
CA ALA A 209 -28.59 -8.87 1.93
C ALA A 209 -30.07 -8.46 1.96
N GLN A 210 -30.98 -9.40 2.18
CA GLN A 210 -32.43 -9.16 2.19
C GLN A 210 -32.97 -8.98 3.61
N SER A 211 -34.12 -8.30 3.74
CA SER A 211 -34.78 -8.18 5.03
C SER A 211 -35.25 -9.53 5.56
N SER A 212 -35.34 -9.65 6.88
CA SER A 212 -35.87 -10.86 7.54
C SER A 212 -37.26 -11.24 6.99
N GLU A 213 -38.14 -10.25 6.77
CA GLU A 213 -39.47 -10.48 6.17
C GLU A 213 -39.43 -11.01 4.74
N ALA A 214 -38.50 -10.52 3.90
CA ALA A 214 -38.35 -11.01 2.54
C ALA A 214 -37.89 -12.48 2.54
N ASN A 215 -36.94 -12.82 3.42
CA ASN A 215 -36.49 -14.20 3.61
C ASN A 215 -37.64 -15.09 4.12
N LYS A 216 -38.47 -14.62 5.07
CA LYS A 216 -39.68 -15.34 5.52
C LYS A 216 -40.62 -15.60 4.34
N LYS A 217 -40.96 -14.58 3.54
CA LYS A 217 -41.84 -14.75 2.38
C LYS A 217 -41.29 -15.79 1.39
N ARG A 218 -39.97 -15.83 1.18
CA ARG A 218 -39.30 -16.85 0.35
C ARG A 218 -39.46 -18.25 0.92
N VAL A 219 -39.13 -18.47 2.20
CA VAL A 219 -39.27 -19.78 2.85
C VAL A 219 -40.71 -20.28 2.77
N ARG A 220 -41.69 -19.40 3.04
CA ARG A 220 -43.13 -19.76 2.95
C ARG A 220 -43.55 -20.16 1.53
N LYS A 221 -43.06 -19.46 0.50
CA LYS A 221 -43.32 -19.80 -0.91
C LYS A 221 -42.76 -21.19 -1.24
N GLU A 222 -41.56 -21.49 -0.78
CA GLU A 222 -40.91 -22.79 -1.02
C GLU A 222 -41.56 -23.93 -0.21
N GLN A 223 -41.98 -23.68 1.04
CA GLN A 223 -42.76 -24.63 1.85
C GLN A 223 -44.05 -25.05 1.14
N LEU A 224 -44.75 -24.10 0.51
CA LEU A 224 -45.95 -24.40 -0.28
C LEU A 224 -45.65 -25.21 -1.56
N ARG A 225 -44.44 -25.09 -2.11
CA ARG A 225 -44.01 -25.81 -3.32
C ARG A 225 -43.58 -27.25 -3.01
N TYR A 226 -42.85 -27.46 -1.92
CA TYR A 226 -42.37 -28.76 -1.47
C TYR A 226 -43.31 -29.46 -0.47
N HIS A 227 -44.58 -29.04 -0.39
CA HIS A 227 -45.57 -29.76 0.40
C HIS A 227 -45.83 -31.15 -0.22
N PRO A 228 -45.83 -32.25 0.56
CA PRO A 228 -45.98 -33.63 0.07
C PRO A 228 -47.09 -33.78 -0.96
N ASP A 229 -48.29 -33.31 -0.59
CA ASP A 229 -49.46 -33.43 -1.46
C ASP A 229 -49.31 -32.70 -2.80
N LYS A 230 -48.87 -31.43 -2.78
CA LYS A 230 -48.73 -30.61 -3.99
C LYS A 230 -47.59 -31.11 -4.88
N PHE A 231 -46.50 -31.56 -4.29
CA PHE A 231 -45.34 -32.06 -5.01
C PHE A 231 -45.65 -33.40 -5.70
N VAL A 232 -46.36 -34.31 -5.01
CA VAL A 232 -46.78 -35.58 -5.60
C VAL A 232 -47.71 -35.33 -6.80
N GLN A 233 -48.72 -34.49 -6.62
CA GLN A 233 -49.72 -34.22 -7.66
C GLN A 233 -49.15 -33.48 -8.88
N LYS A 234 -48.30 -32.48 -8.68
CA LYS A 234 -47.80 -31.61 -9.76
C LYS A 234 -46.50 -32.08 -10.38
N VAL A 235 -45.58 -32.62 -9.58
CA VAL A 235 -44.23 -33.01 -10.04
C VAL A 235 -44.16 -34.51 -10.25
N LEU A 236 -44.42 -35.33 -9.22
CA LEU A 236 -44.21 -36.77 -9.32
C LEU A 236 -45.11 -37.42 -10.37
N ARG A 237 -46.38 -37.02 -10.50
CA ARG A 237 -47.28 -37.55 -11.55
C ARG A 237 -46.74 -37.38 -12.98
N LYS A 238 -45.91 -36.36 -13.22
CA LYS A 238 -45.34 -36.05 -14.54
C LYS A 238 -43.95 -36.67 -14.75
N VAL A 239 -43.29 -37.14 -13.69
CA VAL A 239 -41.95 -37.72 -13.78
C VAL A 239 -42.06 -39.14 -14.30
N GLN A 240 -41.40 -39.45 -15.42
CA GLN A 240 -41.33 -40.81 -15.96
C GLN A 240 -40.18 -41.56 -15.25
N SER A 241 -40.45 -42.20 -14.11
CA SER A 241 -39.43 -42.83 -13.27
C SER A 241 -39.77 -44.26 -12.85
N THR A 242 -38.77 -45.02 -12.39
CA THR A 242 -39.00 -46.34 -11.79
C THR A 242 -39.57 -46.18 -10.36
N GLU A 243 -40.38 -47.12 -9.87
CA GLU A 243 -40.97 -47.07 -8.50
C GLU A 243 -39.93 -46.81 -7.38
N LYS A 244 -38.71 -47.36 -7.53
CA LYS A 244 -37.59 -47.11 -6.61
C LYS A 244 -37.13 -45.65 -6.62
N GLU A 245 -37.21 -44.98 -7.77
CA GLU A 245 -36.84 -43.58 -7.91
C GLU A 245 -37.92 -42.65 -7.38
N TYR A 246 -39.20 -43.01 -7.57
CA TYR A 246 -40.32 -42.31 -6.94
C TYR A 246 -40.14 -42.24 -5.42
N LYS A 247 -39.89 -43.37 -4.76
CA LYS A 247 -39.66 -43.43 -3.31
C LYS A 247 -38.47 -42.58 -2.88
N ARG A 248 -37.38 -42.56 -3.67
CA ARG A 248 -36.21 -41.71 -3.40
C ARG A 248 -36.52 -40.21 -3.53
N LEU A 249 -37.36 -39.83 -4.49
CA LEU A 249 -37.77 -38.44 -4.69
C LEU A 249 -38.70 -37.98 -3.56
N GLU A 250 -39.63 -38.84 -3.15
CA GLU A 250 -40.54 -38.60 -2.04
C GLU A 250 -39.79 -38.45 -0.72
N GLN A 251 -38.83 -39.33 -0.43
CA GLN A 251 -37.95 -39.21 0.74
C GLN A 251 -37.20 -37.88 0.75
N ARG A 252 -36.54 -37.54 -0.37
CA ARG A 252 -35.81 -36.26 -0.49
C ARG A 252 -36.71 -35.04 -0.29
N MET A 253 -37.92 -35.09 -0.84
CA MET A 253 -38.88 -34.03 -0.66
C MET A 253 -39.32 -33.94 0.81
N ASN A 254 -39.56 -35.08 1.48
CA ASN A 254 -39.95 -35.12 2.88
C ASN A 254 -38.85 -34.51 3.75
N ASP A 255 -37.59 -34.86 3.50
CA ASP A 255 -36.41 -34.27 4.15
C ASP A 255 -36.39 -32.74 3.98
N ILE A 256 -36.56 -32.23 2.75
CA ILE A 256 -36.61 -30.78 2.48
C ILE A 256 -37.76 -30.13 3.23
N SER A 257 -38.96 -30.73 3.18
CA SER A 257 -40.14 -30.17 3.83
C SER A 257 -39.95 -30.08 5.35
N GLY A 258 -39.30 -31.06 5.96
CA GLY A 258 -38.91 -31.05 7.38
C GLY A 258 -37.92 -29.93 7.66
N TRP A 259 -36.84 -29.83 6.88
CA TRP A 259 -35.83 -28.79 7.04
C TRP A 259 -36.37 -27.38 6.82
N LEU A 260 -37.34 -27.21 5.92
CA LEU A 260 -38.04 -25.94 5.69
C LEU A 260 -38.94 -25.56 6.89
N ASN A 261 -39.59 -26.54 7.52
CA ASN A 261 -40.39 -26.31 8.72
C ASN A 261 -39.50 -25.91 9.91
N ASP A 262 -38.37 -26.59 10.10
CA ASP A 262 -37.39 -26.26 11.14
C ASP A 262 -36.84 -24.84 10.93
N LEU A 263 -36.48 -24.50 9.69
CA LEU A 263 -36.07 -23.15 9.31
C LEU A 263 -37.13 -22.10 9.58
N TRP A 264 -38.39 -22.40 9.25
CA TRP A 264 -39.50 -21.49 9.48
C TRP A 264 -39.75 -21.26 10.98
N ALA A 265 -39.60 -22.31 11.79
CA ALA A 265 -39.68 -22.21 13.25
C ALA A 265 -38.56 -21.32 13.81
N GLU A 266 -37.30 -21.54 13.39
CA GLU A 266 -36.15 -20.72 13.81
C GLU A 266 -36.33 -19.22 13.48
N MET A 267 -36.97 -18.88 12.36
CA MET A 267 -37.19 -17.49 11.97
C MET A 267 -38.35 -16.79 12.72
N ASN A 268 -39.22 -17.55 13.41
CA ASN A 268 -40.40 -17.04 14.11
C ASN A 268 -40.28 -17.07 15.64
N VAL A 269 -39.17 -17.60 16.16
CA VAL A 269 -38.71 -17.37 17.54
C VAL A 269 -38.09 -15.98 17.63
#